data_AF-A0A928IG93-F1
#
_entry.id   AF-A0A928IG93-F1
#
_cell.length_a   1.000
_cell.length_b   1.000
_cell.length_c   1.000
_cell.angle_alpha   90.00
_cell.angle_beta   90.00
_cell.angle_gamma   90.00
#
_symmetry.space_group_name_H-M   'P 1'
#
loop_
_entity.id
_entity.type
_entity.pdbx_description
1 polymer ?
#
loop_
_entity_poly.entity_id
_entity_poly.type
_entity_poly.pdbx_seq_one_letter_code
_entity_poly.pdbx_strand_id
1 'polypeptide(L)'
;MSLKKYCEEHGLDINKVFTMVMGNGGDILPCPNAYTGYVAEITDESLICRNEKLNVCKKIPFSSFQRAEFGIGSGNLWLQCIVNGSEFVFCSPRKSWKSAQGKLLMERISKHTELLDTKEYDRFTGKLFFLYWFIR
;
A
#
# COMPACT_ATOMS: atom_id res chain seq x y z
N MET A 1 -13.49 0.67 -14.49
CA MET A 1 -13.89 1.83 -13.65
C MET A 1 -12.63 2.52 -13.13
N SER A 2 -12.57 3.85 -13.11
CA SER A 2 -11.42 4.58 -12.56
C SER A 2 -11.50 4.65 -11.03
N LEU A 3 -10.37 4.81 -10.34
CA LEU A 3 -10.32 4.94 -8.89
C LEU A 3 -11.12 6.15 -8.38
N LYS A 4 -11.09 7.26 -9.14
CA LYS A 4 -11.86 8.47 -8.82
C LYS A 4 -13.35 8.20 -8.80
N LYS A 5 -13.89 7.57 -9.85
CA LYS A 5 -15.31 7.22 -9.94
C LYS A 5 -15.73 6.26 -8.83
N TYR A 6 -14.87 5.27 -8.53
CA TYR A 6 -15.08 4.36 -7.41
C TYR A 6 -15.19 5.10 -6.07
N CYS A 7 -14.28 6.05 -5.81
CA CYS A 7 -14.32 6.83 -4.58
C CYS A 7 -15.58 7.71 -4.49
N GLU A 8 -16.01 8.33 -5.60
CA GLU A 8 -17.26 9.11 -5.67
C GLU A 8 -18.49 8.25 -5.36
N GLU A 9 -18.59 7.05 -5.94
CA GLU A 9 -19.72 6.14 -5.75
C GLU A 9 -19.80 5.56 -4.32
N HIS A 10 -18.67 5.46 -3.62
CA HIS A 10 -18.59 4.90 -2.27
C HIS A 10 -18.31 5.92 -1.16
N GLY A 11 -18.31 7.22 -1.47
CA GLY A 11 -18.07 8.29 -0.50
C GLY A 11 -16.68 8.26 0.14
N LEU A 12 -15.66 7.81 -0.60
CA LEU A 12 -14.29 7.69 -0.11
C LEU A 12 -13.46 8.93 -0.45
N ASP A 13 -12.52 9.29 0.43
CA ASP A 13 -11.53 10.34 0.15
C ASP A 13 -10.44 9.79 -0.77
N ILE A 14 -10.38 10.31 -2.01
CA ILE A 14 -9.38 9.92 -3.00
C ILE A 14 -7.93 10.12 -2.53
N ASN A 15 -7.68 11.02 -1.58
CA ASN A 15 -6.35 11.26 -1.01
C ASN A 15 -5.95 10.23 0.05
N LYS A 16 -6.88 9.35 0.43
CA LYS A 16 -6.66 8.23 1.36
C LYS A 16 -6.83 6.88 0.69
N VAL A 17 -7.11 6.84 -0.61
CA VAL A 17 -7.37 5.60 -1.32
C VAL A 17 -6.33 5.38 -2.42
N PHE A 18 -5.83 4.15 -2.52
CA PHE A 18 -4.93 3.75 -3.60
C PHE A 18 -5.24 2.35 -4.10
N THR A 19 -4.70 2.02 -5.27
CA THR A 19 -4.74 0.64 -5.79
C THR A 19 -3.53 -0.12 -5.27
N MET A 20 -3.80 -1.20 -4.54
CA MET A 20 -2.78 -2.13 -4.03
C MET A 20 -2.83 -3.41 -4.85
N VAL A 21 -1.68 -3.98 -5.19
CA VAL A 21 -1.60 -5.20 -5.99
C VAL A 21 -1.04 -6.34 -5.14
N MET A 22 -1.78 -7.42 -5.04
CA MET A 22 -1.40 -8.65 -4.35
C MET A 22 -0.49 -9.49 -5.25
N GLY A 23 0.76 -9.71 -4.82
CA GLY A 23 1.71 -10.59 -5.51
C GLY A 23 1.60 -12.04 -5.02
N ASN A 24 1.31 -12.22 -3.74
CA ASN A 24 1.04 -13.52 -3.13
C ASN A 24 0.00 -13.34 -2.02
N GLY A 25 -1.06 -14.16 -2.03
CA GLY A 25 -2.16 -14.03 -1.07
C GLY A 25 -2.53 -15.36 -0.41
N GLY A 26 -2.69 -15.32 0.91
CA GLY A 26 -3.34 -16.37 1.69
C GLY A 26 -4.87 -16.22 1.76
N ASP A 27 -5.49 -16.88 2.73
CA ASP A 27 -6.94 -17.08 2.79
C ASP A 27 -7.76 -15.81 3.10
N ILE A 28 -7.11 -14.76 3.60
CA ILE A 28 -7.79 -13.51 4.01
C ILE A 28 -8.01 -12.58 2.80
N LEU A 29 -7.03 -12.49 1.90
CA LEU A 29 -7.09 -11.71 0.67
C LEU A 29 -6.83 -12.65 -0.52
N PRO A 30 -7.89 -13.23 -1.12
CA PRO A 30 -7.76 -14.15 -2.22
C PRO A 30 -6.95 -13.54 -3.38
N CYS A 31 -6.03 -14.32 -3.92
CA CYS A 31 -5.18 -13.91 -5.04
C CYS A 31 -5.28 -14.96 -6.17
N PRO A 32 -6.46 -15.15 -6.78
CA PRO A 32 -6.70 -16.22 -7.76
C PRO A 32 -5.82 -16.09 -9.01
N ASN A 33 -5.34 -14.88 -9.30
CA ASN A 33 -4.30 -14.62 -10.29
C ASN A 33 -3.12 -13.97 -9.59
N ALA A 34 -1.89 -14.26 -10.02
CA ALA A 34 -0.75 -13.41 -9.70
C ALA A 34 -1.10 -11.96 -10.07
N TYR A 35 -0.88 -11.01 -9.16
CA TYR A 35 -1.21 -9.58 -9.33
C TYR A 35 -2.70 -9.21 -9.21
N THR A 36 -3.38 -9.70 -8.17
CA THR A 36 -4.78 -9.32 -7.92
C THR A 36 -4.87 -7.90 -7.32
N GLY A 37 -5.60 -7.00 -7.99
CA GLY A 37 -5.78 -5.61 -7.53
C GLY A 37 -6.87 -5.47 -6.46
N TYR A 38 -6.59 -4.65 -5.45
CA TYR A 38 -7.52 -4.25 -4.40
C TYR A 38 -7.58 -2.72 -4.33
N VAL A 39 -8.76 -2.18 -4.00
CA VAL A 39 -8.88 -0.79 -3.56
C VAL A 39 -8.57 -0.76 -2.07
N ALA A 40 -7.50 -0.08 -1.71
CA ALA A 40 -7.03 0.03 -0.33
C ALA A 40 -7.27 1.44 0.19
N GLU A 41 -8.14 1.54 1.19
CA GLU A 41 -8.36 2.78 1.94
C GLU A 41 -7.45 2.82 3.16
N ILE A 42 -6.72 3.93 3.31
CA ILE A 42 -5.79 4.20 4.38
C ILE A 42 -6.54 4.87 5.53
N THR A 43 -6.67 4.13 6.62
CA THR A 43 -7.20 4.64 7.90
C THR A 43 -6.05 5.01 8.83
N ASP A 44 -6.37 5.33 10.08
CA ASP A 44 -5.32 5.67 11.04
C ASP A 44 -4.43 4.48 11.43
N GLU A 45 -5.03 3.29 11.53
CA GLU A 45 -4.40 2.09 12.09
C GLU A 45 -4.33 0.91 11.10
N SER A 46 -4.96 1.04 9.92
CA SER A 46 -5.10 -0.09 9.01
C SER A 46 -5.35 0.29 7.55
N LEU A 47 -5.25 -0.71 6.68
CA LEU A 47 -5.79 -0.70 5.33
C LEU A 47 -7.13 -1.42 5.27
N ILE A 48 -8.16 -0.79 4.71
CA ILE A 48 -9.40 -1.48 4.35
C ILE A 48 -9.33 -1.84 2.87
N CYS A 49 -9.11 -3.12 2.59
CA CYS A 49 -8.92 -3.69 1.27
C CYS A 49 -10.24 -4.20 0.71
N ARG A 50 -10.64 -3.71 -0.45
CA ARG A 50 -11.89 -4.05 -1.13
C ARG A 50 -11.64 -4.62 -2.52
N ASN A 51 -12.35 -5.69 -2.85
CA ASN A 51 -12.44 -6.23 -4.20
C ASN A 51 -13.85 -6.77 -4.44
N GLU A 52 -14.63 -6.03 -5.21
CA GLU A 52 -16.04 -6.36 -5.47
C GLU A 52 -16.20 -7.60 -6.35
N LYS A 53 -15.27 -7.84 -7.28
CA LYS A 53 -15.29 -9.03 -8.15
C LYS A 53 -15.14 -10.32 -7.36
N LEU A 54 -14.42 -10.24 -6.24
CA LEU A 54 -14.20 -11.36 -5.33
C LEU A 54 -15.16 -11.33 -4.13
N ASN A 55 -16.00 -10.30 -4.02
CA ASN A 55 -16.86 -10.03 -2.86
C ASN A 55 -16.07 -10.00 -1.53
N VAL A 56 -14.94 -9.29 -1.52
CA VAL A 56 -14.02 -9.20 -0.36
C VAL A 56 -13.94 -7.77 0.17
N CYS A 57 -14.07 -7.62 1.49
CA CYS A 57 -13.74 -6.42 2.24
C CYS A 57 -13.04 -6.83 3.54
N LYS A 58 -11.76 -6.49 3.71
CA LYS A 58 -10.95 -6.91 4.86
C LYS A 58 -10.07 -5.78 5.39
N LYS A 59 -9.87 -5.78 6.71
CA LYS A 59 -9.01 -4.84 7.42
C LYS A 59 -7.64 -5.48 7.65
N ILE A 60 -6.56 -4.81 7.23
CA ILE A 60 -5.17 -5.21 7.45
C ILE A 60 -4.52 -4.17 8.38
N PRO A 61 -4.27 -4.50 9.66
CA PRO A 61 -3.63 -3.58 10.61
C PRO A 61 -2.22 -3.19 10.19
N PHE A 62 -1.79 -1.95 10.40
CA PHE A 62 -0.40 -1.55 10.12
C PHE A 62 0.61 -2.26 11.02
N SER A 63 0.20 -2.70 12.21
CA SER A 63 1.02 -3.54 13.10
C SER A 63 1.31 -4.95 12.56
N SER A 64 0.59 -5.40 11.52
CA SER A 64 0.80 -6.71 10.91
C SER A 64 1.96 -6.76 9.91
N PHE A 65 2.44 -5.59 9.46
CA PHE A 65 3.52 -5.49 8.49
C PHE A 65 4.86 -5.89 9.15
N GLN A 66 5.54 -6.84 8.52
CA GLN A 66 6.81 -7.39 8.99
C GLN A 66 7.99 -6.79 8.22
N ARG A 67 7.76 -6.46 6.94
CA ARG A 67 8.79 -5.91 6.07
C ARG A 67 8.18 -4.91 5.10
N ALA A 68 8.87 -3.81 4.89
CA ALA A 68 8.55 -2.82 3.88
C ALA A 68 9.84 -2.42 3.16
N GLU A 69 9.93 -2.67 1.85
CA GLU A 69 11.17 -2.55 1.10
C GLU A 69 10.93 -1.92 -0.27
N PHE A 70 11.75 -0.94 -0.62
CA PHE A 70 11.77 -0.40 -1.97
C PHE A 70 12.58 -1.33 -2.88
N GLY A 71 11.90 -2.01 -3.79
CA GLY A 71 12.51 -2.98 -4.68
C GLY A 71 13.56 -2.37 -5.60
N ILE A 72 14.77 -2.92 -5.54
CA ILE A 72 15.94 -2.51 -6.32
C ILE A 72 15.62 -2.45 -7.82
N GLY A 73 15.87 -1.31 -8.46
CA GLY A 73 15.72 -1.10 -9.90
C GLY A 73 14.29 -0.85 -10.39
N SER A 74 13.28 -1.43 -9.73
CA SER A 74 11.87 -1.20 -10.06
C SER A 74 11.29 0.07 -9.42
N GLY A 75 11.81 0.42 -8.24
CA GLY A 75 11.21 1.46 -7.42
C GLY A 75 9.76 1.12 -7.09
N ASN A 76 9.44 -0.14 -6.80
CA ASN A 76 8.14 -0.52 -6.24
C ASN A 76 8.28 -0.71 -4.74
N LEU A 77 7.24 -0.40 -3.98
CA LEU A 77 7.22 -0.67 -2.54
C LEU A 77 6.64 -2.07 -2.35
N TRP A 78 7.46 -2.98 -1.86
CA TRP A 78 7.08 -4.32 -1.45
C TRP A 78 6.74 -4.32 0.02
N LEU A 79 5.58 -4.85 0.35
CA LEU A 79 5.09 -4.91 1.72
C LEU A 79 4.75 -6.36 2.04
N GLN A 80 5.32 -6.88 3.11
CA GLN A 80 5.03 -8.21 3.62
C GLN A 80 4.33 -8.05 4.96
N CYS A 81 3.19 -8.72 5.14
CA CYS A 81 2.46 -8.73 6.40
C CYS A 81 2.00 -10.14 6.76
N ILE A 82 1.79 -10.37 8.05
CA ILE A 82 1.20 -11.60 8.57
C ILE A 82 -0.06 -11.25 9.35
N VAL A 83 -1.20 -11.77 8.90
CA VAL A 83 -2.48 -11.59 9.58
C VAL A 83 -3.03 -12.97 9.91
N ASN A 84 -3.32 -13.23 11.18
CA ASN A 84 -3.80 -14.53 11.69
C ASN A 84 -2.97 -15.74 11.21
N GLY A 85 -1.65 -15.58 11.11
CA GLY A 85 -0.74 -16.65 10.67
C GLY A 85 -0.67 -16.84 9.15
N SER A 86 -1.47 -16.11 8.36
CA SER A 86 -1.37 -16.10 6.90
C SER A 86 -0.44 -14.97 6.45
N GLU A 87 0.45 -15.29 5.51
CA GLU A 87 1.38 -14.33 4.92
C GLU A 87 0.82 -13.73 3.62
N PHE A 88 1.05 -12.44 3.42
CA PHE A 88 0.63 -11.71 2.23
C PHE A 88 1.74 -10.77 1.77
N VAL A 89 1.93 -10.70 0.45
CA VAL A 89 2.88 -9.78 -0.17
C VAL A 89 2.13 -8.83 -1.09
N PHE A 90 2.26 -7.53 -0.81
CA PHE A 90 1.74 -6.45 -1.62
C PHE A 90 2.85 -5.77 -2.41
N CYS A 91 2.47 -5.23 -3.55
CA CYS A 91 3.27 -4.32 -4.35
C CYS A 91 2.48 -3.03 -4.56
N SER A 92 3.10 -1.89 -4.24
CA SER A 92 2.63 -0.58 -4.64
C SER A 92 3.57 0.00 -5.69
N PRO A 93 3.07 0.34 -6.90
CA PRO A 93 3.92 0.80 -7.99
C PRO A 93 4.53 2.18 -7.71
N ARG A 94 5.73 2.41 -8.26
CA ARG A 94 6.49 3.67 -8.16
C ARG A 94 5.66 4.95 -8.27
N LYS A 95 4.76 4.98 -9.26
CA LYS A 95 3.94 6.17 -9.58
C LYS A 95 3.09 6.65 -8.41
N SER A 96 2.80 5.77 -7.45
CA SER A 96 1.95 6.07 -6.29
C SER A 96 2.65 6.93 -5.24
N TRP A 97 3.99 6.97 -5.20
CA TRP A 97 4.70 7.54 -4.04
C TRP A 97 4.66 9.05 -3.91
N LYS A 98 4.61 9.77 -5.05
CA LYS A 98 4.55 11.25 -5.03
C LYS A 98 3.18 11.78 -4.64
N SER A 99 2.16 10.92 -4.65
CA SER A 99 0.79 11.27 -4.33
C SER A 99 0.58 11.45 -2.82
N ALA A 100 -0.50 12.14 -2.44
CA ALA A 100 -0.87 12.32 -1.04
C ALA A 100 -1.10 10.98 -0.32
N GLN A 101 -1.83 10.07 -0.98
CA GLN A 101 -2.10 8.72 -0.47
C GLN A 101 -0.83 7.88 -0.34
N GLY A 102 0.13 8.01 -1.26
CA GLY A 102 1.42 7.32 -1.16
C GLY A 102 2.22 7.78 0.05
N LYS A 103 2.32 9.10 0.27
CA LYS A 103 2.97 9.67 1.45
C LYS A 103 2.31 9.22 2.74
N LEU A 104 0.97 9.23 2.77
CA LEU A 104 0.20 8.78 3.92
C LEU A 104 0.46 7.30 4.23
N LEU A 105 0.44 6.42 3.22
CA LEU A 105 0.74 5.00 3.40
C LEU A 105 2.12 4.79 4.02
N MET A 106 3.15 5.45 3.49
CA MET A 106 4.52 5.35 4.01
C MET A 106 4.62 5.85 5.44
N GLU A 107 3.99 6.99 5.76
CA GLU A 107 3.92 7.54 7.12
C GLU A 107 3.27 6.57 8.11
N ARG A 108 2.22 5.85 7.69
CA ARG A 108 1.55 4.88 8.55
C ARG A 108 2.39 3.63 8.76
N ILE A 109 2.97 3.09 7.70
CA ILE A 109 3.80 1.87 7.77
C ILE A 109 5.07 2.15 8.59
N SER A 110 5.72 3.30 8.41
CA SER A 110 6.97 3.64 9.10
C SER A 110 6.84 3.77 10.62
N LYS A 111 5.61 3.87 11.15
CA LYS A 111 5.33 3.84 12.59
C LYS A 111 5.39 2.42 13.19
N HIS A 112 5.31 1.39 12.35
CA HIS A 112 5.23 -0.01 12.77
C HIS A 112 6.33 -0.88 12.18
N THR A 113 6.85 -0.53 11.01
CA THR A 113 7.83 -1.33 10.25
C THR A 113 8.86 -0.40 9.64
N GLU A 114 10.14 -0.75 9.75
CA GLU A 114 11.22 -0.02 9.09
C GLU A 114 11.05 -0.06 7.56
N LEU A 115 11.25 1.09 6.89
CA LEU A 115 11.32 1.15 5.44
C LEU A 115 12.76 0.89 4.97
N LEU A 116 12.98 -0.23 4.29
CA LEU A 116 14.27 -0.63 3.75
C LEU A 116 14.50 -0.05 2.35
N ASP A 117 15.78 0.11 2.00
CA ASP A 117 16.23 0.56 0.66
C ASP A 117 15.68 1.90 0.19
N THR A 118 15.51 2.84 1.12
CA THR A 118 15.07 4.23 0.85
C THR A 118 15.94 4.98 -0.15
N LYS A 119 17.17 4.52 -0.42
CA LYS A 119 18.01 5.05 -1.51
C LYS A 119 17.36 4.89 -2.89
N GLU A 120 16.63 3.80 -3.12
CA GLU A 120 15.89 3.59 -4.37
C GLU A 120 14.70 4.57 -4.46
N TYR A 121 14.04 4.83 -3.33
CA TYR A 121 13.03 5.87 -3.24
C TYR A 121 13.60 7.26 -3.58
N ASP A 122 14.74 7.63 -3.00
CA ASP A 122 15.42 8.91 -3.27
C ASP A 122 15.85 9.04 -4.73
N ARG A 123 16.31 7.94 -5.35
CA ARG A 123 16.67 7.90 -6.77
C ARG A 123 15.50 8.30 -7.66
N PHE A 124 14.28 7.92 -7.29
CA PHE A 124 13.09 8.11 -8.12
C PHE A 124 12.24 9.33 -7.76
N THR A 125 12.36 9.83 -6.54
CA THR A 125 11.63 11.00 -6.04
C THR A 125 12.49 12.25 -5.91
N GLY A 126 13.82 12.08 -5.84
CA GLY A 126 14.82 13.12 -5.58
C GLY A 126 15.20 13.16 -4.11
N LYS A 127 16.48 13.30 -3.77
CA LYS A 127 17.00 13.31 -2.38
C LYS A 127 16.31 14.31 -1.45
N LEU A 128 15.82 15.43 -1.99
CA LEU A 128 15.11 16.45 -1.22
C LEU A 128 13.67 16.05 -0.89
N PHE A 129 13.08 15.08 -1.59
CA PHE A 129 11.71 14.64 -1.39
C PHE A 129 11.52 13.93 -0.05
N PHE A 130 12.54 13.20 0.41
CA PHE A 130 12.56 12.61 1.75
C PHE A 130 12.50 13.66 2.87
N LEU A 131 13.09 14.84 2.68
CA LEU A 131 13.00 15.92 3.68
C LEU A 131 11.56 16.43 3.84
N TYR A 132 10.78 16.50 2.75
CA TYR A 132 9.35 16.82 2.81
C TYR A 132 8.51 15.78 3.55
N TRP A 133 9.06 14.59 3.84
CA TRP A 133 8.39 13.57 4.64
C TRP A 133 8.46 13.87 6.14
N PHE A 134 9.56 14.49 6.60
CA PHE A 134 9.78 14.85 8.01
C PHE A 134 9.38 16.29 8.35
N ILE A 135 9.15 17.13 7.35
CA ILE A 135 8.60 18.47 7.55
C ILE A 135 7.07 18.34 7.60
N ARG A 136 6.56 18.01 8.78
CA ARG A 136 5.16 18.20 9.18
C ARG A 136 5.12 18.78 10.57
#